data_AF-A0A0P6W9G2-F1
#
_entry.id   AF-A0A0P6W9G2-F1
#
_cell.length_a   1.000
_cell.length_b   1.000
_cell.length_c   1.000
_cell.angle_alpha   90.00
_cell.angle_beta   90.00
_cell.angle_gamma   90.00
#
_symmetry.space_group_name_H-M   'P 1'
#
loop_
_entity.id
_entity.type
_entity.pdbx_description
1 polymer ?
#
loop_
_entity_poly.entity_id
_entity_poly.type
_entity_poly.pdbx_seq_one_letter_code
_entity_poly.pdbx_strand_id
1 'polypeptide(L)'
;MAEEHQQRQNAVTQLRNNFVTGIVVVGPLAITFYIARSLIDWVDATVKPLIPPSWNPDTYLPFALPGFGLLVGMIGITMLGAATASLIGRSLISYGEQLLDRTPFVRPVYKTLKQVFETVVANRANSFTQAGLIEWPRKGVWSIVFVSAPARGEIRARLGPDSDFLTVFIPTTPNPTGGYIMFVPRRDVILLDMSIEDAAKLVISAGLVVPEERLRFPVADVPG
;
A
#
# COMPACT_ATOMS: atom_id res chain seq x y z
N MET A 1 53.96 19.50 -9.42
CA MET A 1 53.34 18.18 -9.72
C MET A 1 52.30 17.73 -8.68
N ALA A 2 52.45 18.03 -7.37
CA ALA A 2 51.44 17.66 -6.37
C ALA A 2 50.13 18.49 -6.45
N GLU A 3 50.21 19.80 -6.74
CA GLU A 3 49.03 20.68 -6.80
C GLU A 3 48.07 20.37 -7.96
N GLU A 4 48.61 19.95 -9.12
CA GLU A 4 47.82 19.62 -10.32
C GLU A 4 47.01 18.32 -10.16
N HIS A 5 47.58 17.33 -9.44
CA HIS A 5 46.88 16.09 -9.08
C HIS A 5 45.74 16.36 -8.09
N GLN A 6 45.93 17.29 -7.14
CA GLN A 6 44.94 17.63 -6.13
C GLN A 6 43.76 18.42 -6.74
N GLN A 7 44.02 19.32 -7.68
CA GLN A 7 42.96 20.05 -8.41
C GLN A 7 42.09 19.13 -9.29
N ARG A 8 42.70 18.16 -9.99
CA ARG A 8 41.96 17.17 -10.78
C ARG A 8 41.07 16.26 -9.92
N GLN A 9 41.57 15.84 -8.75
CA GLN A 9 40.78 15.04 -7.81
C GLN A 9 39.56 15.81 -7.28
N ASN A 10 39.70 17.12 -7.05
CA ASN A 10 38.60 17.98 -6.62
C ASN A 10 37.53 18.18 -7.71
N ALA A 11 37.94 18.37 -8.97
CA ALA A 11 37.02 18.56 -10.10
C ALA A 11 36.19 17.29 -10.40
N VAL A 12 36.84 16.11 -10.39
CA VAL A 12 36.13 14.83 -10.58
C VAL A 12 35.16 14.56 -9.42
N THR A 13 35.57 14.89 -8.19
CA THR A 13 34.71 14.74 -7.01
C THR A 13 33.51 15.68 -7.06
N GLN A 14 33.69 16.93 -7.49
CA GLN A 14 32.60 17.88 -7.68
C GLN A 14 31.62 17.45 -8.78
N LEU A 15 32.13 17.00 -9.94
CA LEU A 15 31.28 16.49 -11.02
C LEU A 15 30.47 15.27 -10.57
N ARG A 16 31.12 14.32 -9.87
CA ARG A 16 30.45 13.14 -9.30
C ARG A 16 29.37 13.55 -8.30
N ASN A 17 29.68 14.45 -7.37
CA ASN A 17 28.72 14.89 -6.36
C ASN A 17 27.53 15.61 -7.02
N ASN A 18 27.77 16.46 -8.02
CA ASN A 18 26.69 17.13 -8.76
C ASN A 18 25.82 16.13 -9.55
N PHE A 19 26.42 15.10 -10.15
CA PHE A 19 25.69 14.04 -10.83
C PHE A 19 24.81 13.22 -9.87
N VAL A 20 25.36 12.82 -8.71
CA VAL A 20 24.61 12.09 -7.68
C VAL A 20 23.47 12.94 -7.13
N THR A 21 23.71 14.22 -6.83
CA THR A 21 22.64 15.16 -6.44
C THR A 21 21.57 15.27 -7.52
N GLY A 22 21.99 15.34 -8.80
CA GLY A 22 21.07 15.30 -9.94
C GLY A 22 20.18 14.06 -9.98
N ILE A 23 20.75 12.87 -9.73
CA ILE A 23 19.97 11.61 -9.64
C ILE A 23 19.00 11.64 -8.47
N VAL A 24 19.41 12.13 -7.30
CA VAL A 24 18.55 12.18 -6.12
C VAL A 24 17.35 13.11 -6.35
N VAL A 25 17.54 14.19 -7.11
CA VAL A 25 16.47 15.15 -7.44
C VAL A 25 15.57 14.63 -8.57
N VAL A 26 16.15 14.18 -9.68
CA VAL A 26 15.40 13.82 -10.90
C VAL A 26 14.91 12.37 -10.88
N GLY A 27 15.65 11.47 -10.23
CA GLY A 27 15.36 10.03 -10.19
C GLY A 27 13.95 9.71 -9.71
N PRO A 28 13.49 10.21 -8.56
CA PRO A 28 12.13 9.97 -8.08
C PRO A 28 11.04 10.46 -9.06
N LEU A 29 11.25 11.62 -9.69
CA LEU A 29 10.32 12.16 -10.69
C LEU A 29 10.27 11.30 -11.96
N ALA A 30 11.43 10.89 -12.46
CA ALA A 30 11.54 10.03 -13.63
C ALA A 30 10.91 8.65 -13.39
N ILE A 31 11.15 8.04 -12.22
CA ILE A 31 10.55 6.76 -11.83
C ILE A 31 9.03 6.90 -11.71
N THR A 32 8.54 7.96 -11.07
CA THR A 32 7.10 8.22 -10.92
C THR A 32 6.44 8.37 -12.29
N PHE A 33 7.02 9.16 -13.19
CA PHE A 33 6.52 9.34 -14.56
C PHE A 33 6.54 8.02 -15.34
N TYR A 34 7.62 7.25 -15.24
CA TYR A 34 7.74 5.95 -15.89
C TYR A 34 6.65 4.97 -15.42
N ILE A 35 6.42 4.87 -14.11
CA ILE A 35 5.39 3.98 -13.54
C ILE A 35 4.00 4.44 -13.99
N ALA A 36 3.69 5.73 -13.87
CA ALA A 36 2.39 6.29 -14.26
C ALA A 36 2.10 6.02 -15.74
N ARG A 37 3.09 6.29 -16.62
CA ARG A 37 2.97 6.02 -18.05
C ARG A 37 2.80 4.54 -18.35
N SER A 38 3.62 3.68 -17.74
CA SER A 38 3.56 2.22 -17.95
C SER A 38 2.20 1.66 -17.56
N LEU A 39 1.62 2.16 -16.46
CA LEU A 39 0.27 1.77 -16.04
C LEU A 39 -0.78 2.21 -17.06
N ILE A 40 -0.73 3.46 -17.52
CA ILE A 40 -1.66 3.98 -18.53
C ILE A 40 -1.57 3.17 -19.81
N ASP A 41 -0.36 2.93 -20.32
CA ASP A 41 -0.15 2.20 -21.58
C ASP A 41 -0.63 0.74 -21.45
N TRP A 42 -0.42 0.10 -20.30
CA TRP A 42 -0.91 -1.26 -20.02
C TRP A 42 -2.44 -1.32 -19.98
N VAL A 43 -3.10 -0.37 -19.32
CA VAL A 43 -4.57 -0.30 -19.28
C VAL A 43 -5.12 -0.02 -20.67
N ASP A 44 -4.56 0.95 -21.39
CA ASP A 44 -4.98 1.29 -22.75
C ASP A 44 -4.84 0.09 -23.70
N ALA A 45 -3.72 -0.64 -23.65
CA ALA A 45 -3.50 -1.84 -24.45
C ALA A 45 -4.51 -2.96 -24.13
N THR A 46 -5.05 -3.01 -22.92
CA THR A 46 -6.03 -4.02 -22.50
C THR A 46 -7.46 -3.59 -22.85
N VAL A 47 -7.80 -2.32 -22.65
CA VAL A 47 -9.19 -1.82 -22.77
C VAL A 47 -9.52 -1.39 -24.20
N LYS A 48 -8.63 -0.66 -24.89
CA LYS A 48 -8.91 -0.15 -26.24
C LYS A 48 -9.31 -1.23 -27.25
N PRO A 49 -8.72 -2.45 -27.25
CA PRO A 49 -9.16 -3.53 -28.15
C PRO A 49 -10.59 -4.03 -27.89
N LEU A 50 -11.14 -3.79 -26.69
CA LEU A 50 -12.52 -4.16 -26.34
C LEU A 50 -13.52 -3.09 -26.79
N ILE A 51 -13.05 -1.90 -27.16
CA ILE A 51 -13.88 -0.78 -27.62
C ILE A 51 -14.13 -0.93 -29.12
N PRO A 52 -15.39 -0.78 -29.59
CA PRO A 52 -15.68 -0.75 -31.02
C PRO A 52 -14.81 0.27 -31.76
N PRO A 53 -14.30 -0.04 -32.97
CA PRO A 53 -13.39 0.85 -33.71
C PRO A 53 -13.93 2.27 -33.93
N SER A 54 -15.25 2.41 -34.06
CA SER A 54 -15.93 3.71 -34.23
C SER A 54 -15.85 4.63 -33.01
N TRP A 55 -15.59 4.08 -31.82
CA TRP A 55 -15.49 4.82 -30.56
C TRP A 55 -14.03 4.90 -30.08
N ASN A 56 -13.09 4.30 -30.82
CA ASN A 56 -11.68 4.31 -30.49
C ASN A 56 -10.98 5.48 -31.22
N PRO A 57 -10.51 6.51 -30.49
CA PRO A 57 -9.82 7.67 -31.05
C PRO A 57 -8.58 7.32 -31.86
N ASP A 58 -7.90 6.23 -31.55
CA ASP A 58 -6.71 5.79 -32.26
C ASP A 58 -7.02 5.34 -33.71
N THR A 59 -8.30 5.12 -34.05
CA THR A 59 -8.74 4.72 -35.41
C THR A 59 -8.89 5.91 -36.35
N TYR A 60 -9.13 7.11 -35.82
CA TYR A 60 -9.40 8.32 -36.62
C TYR A 60 -8.49 9.51 -36.31
N LEU A 61 -7.67 9.44 -35.25
CA LEU A 61 -6.61 10.41 -34.97
C LEU A 61 -5.26 9.90 -35.48
N PRO A 62 -4.38 10.81 -35.97
CA PRO A 62 -3.04 10.44 -36.43
C PRO A 62 -2.05 10.17 -35.28
N PHE A 63 -2.48 10.31 -34.03
CA PHE A 63 -1.71 10.02 -32.83
C PHE A 63 -2.55 9.21 -31.85
N ALA A 64 -1.93 8.28 -31.14
CA ALA A 64 -2.59 7.54 -30.06
C ALA A 64 -2.91 8.50 -28.91
N LEU A 65 -4.13 8.45 -28.39
CA LEU A 65 -4.53 9.25 -27.23
C LEU A 65 -4.27 8.45 -25.94
N PRO A 66 -3.18 8.73 -25.20
CA PRO A 66 -2.86 7.97 -23.99
C PRO A 66 -3.88 8.27 -22.88
N GLY A 67 -4.32 7.23 -22.18
CA GLY A 67 -5.27 7.32 -21.06
C GLY A 67 -6.74 7.23 -21.45
N PHE A 68 -7.05 7.09 -22.75
CA PHE A 68 -8.44 6.93 -23.19
C PHE A 68 -9.03 5.59 -22.75
N GLY A 69 -8.26 4.50 -22.85
CA GLY A 69 -8.70 3.19 -22.37
C GLY A 69 -8.85 3.17 -20.85
N LEU A 70 -7.97 3.85 -20.12
CA LEU A 70 -8.14 4.06 -18.67
C LEU A 70 -9.45 4.77 -18.32
N LEU A 71 -9.79 5.86 -19.02
CA LEU A 71 -11.03 6.60 -18.80
C LEU A 71 -12.27 5.73 -19.09
N VAL A 72 -12.29 5.08 -20.26
CA VAL A 72 -13.41 4.21 -20.66
C VAL A 72 -13.56 3.02 -19.72
N GLY A 73 -12.45 2.40 -19.32
CA GLY A 73 -12.45 1.30 -18.35
C GLY A 73 -13.01 1.74 -16.99
N MET A 74 -12.60 2.92 -16.49
CA MET A 74 -13.11 3.47 -15.25
C MET A 74 -14.63 3.72 -15.30
N ILE A 75 -15.13 4.30 -16.40
CA ILE A 75 -16.57 4.50 -16.62
C ILE A 75 -17.29 3.15 -16.67
N GLY A 76 -16.76 2.19 -17.42
CA GLY A 76 -17.34 0.86 -17.58
C GLY A 76 -17.47 0.12 -16.24
N ILE A 77 -16.40 0.08 -15.44
CA ILE A 77 -16.40 -0.54 -14.10
C ILE A 77 -17.39 0.19 -13.18
N THR A 78 -17.45 1.52 -13.24
CA THR A 78 -18.40 2.32 -12.43
C THR A 78 -19.85 2.01 -12.81
N MET A 79 -20.14 1.91 -14.12
CA MET A 79 -21.48 1.55 -14.60
C MET A 79 -21.87 0.12 -14.21
N LEU A 80 -20.93 -0.83 -14.29
CA LEU A 80 -21.12 -2.20 -13.79
C LEU A 80 -21.44 -2.20 -12.29
N GLY A 81 -20.69 -1.44 -11.49
CA GLY A 81 -20.95 -1.23 -10.07
C GLY A 81 -22.33 -0.61 -9.80
N ALA A 82 -22.71 0.43 -10.54
CA ALA A 82 -24.02 1.06 -10.41
C ALA A 82 -25.15 0.11 -10.82
N ALA A 83 -24.95 -0.73 -11.84
CA ALA A 83 -25.92 -1.73 -12.27
C ALA A 83 -26.21 -2.74 -11.16
N THR A 84 -25.24 -3.06 -10.29
CA THR A 84 -25.44 -3.95 -9.13
C THR A 84 -26.34 -3.35 -8.04
N ALA A 85 -26.66 -2.06 -8.09
CA ALA A 85 -27.67 -1.46 -7.23
C ALA A 85 -29.09 -1.87 -7.64
N SER A 86 -29.30 -2.21 -8.92
CA SER A 86 -30.58 -2.65 -9.46
C SER A 86 -30.82 -4.17 -9.26
N LEU A 87 -32.08 -4.59 -9.11
CA LEU A 87 -32.46 -6.01 -8.98
C LEU A 87 -32.02 -6.85 -10.19
N ILE A 88 -32.11 -6.25 -11.40
CA ILE A 88 -31.72 -6.91 -12.66
C ILE A 88 -30.20 -7.12 -12.70
N GLY A 89 -29.42 -6.09 -12.35
CA GLY A 89 -27.96 -6.19 -12.35
C GLY A 89 -27.42 -7.19 -11.32
N ARG A 90 -28.03 -7.24 -10.12
CA ARG A 90 -27.71 -8.29 -9.13
C ARG A 90 -27.98 -9.70 -9.67
N SER A 91 -29.13 -9.88 -10.33
CA SER A 91 -29.52 -11.17 -10.91
C SER A 91 -28.55 -11.60 -12.02
N LEU A 92 -28.16 -10.68 -12.91
CA LEU A 92 -27.23 -10.99 -14.00
C LEU A 92 -25.84 -11.38 -13.48
N ILE A 93 -25.32 -10.66 -12.48
CA ILE A 93 -24.01 -10.95 -11.89
C ILE A 93 -24.03 -12.28 -11.15
N SER A 94 -25.04 -12.52 -10.31
CA SER A 94 -25.18 -13.80 -9.60
C SER A 94 -25.32 -15.00 -10.54
N TYR A 95 -25.93 -14.83 -11.72
CA TYR A 95 -25.95 -15.86 -12.74
C TYR A 95 -24.55 -16.14 -13.32
N GLY A 96 -23.79 -15.08 -13.62
CA GLY A 96 -22.39 -15.21 -14.04
C GLY A 96 -21.51 -15.90 -13.00
N GLU A 97 -21.69 -15.55 -11.73
CA GLU A 97 -21.01 -16.21 -10.61
C GLU A 97 -21.38 -17.69 -10.52
N GLN A 98 -22.65 -18.05 -10.71
CA GLN A 98 -23.08 -19.46 -10.72
C GLN A 98 -22.45 -20.26 -11.86
N LEU A 99 -22.21 -19.66 -13.03
CA LEU A 99 -21.51 -20.32 -14.13
C LEU A 99 -20.04 -20.59 -13.78
N LEU A 100 -19.36 -19.61 -13.20
CA LEU A 100 -17.97 -19.76 -12.74
C LEU A 100 -17.88 -20.81 -11.61
N ASP A 101 -18.85 -20.83 -10.71
CA ASP A 101 -18.95 -21.80 -9.61
C ASP A 101 -19.18 -23.24 -10.09
N ARG A 102 -19.70 -23.44 -11.29
CA ARG A 102 -19.89 -24.78 -11.89
C ARG A 102 -18.67 -25.28 -12.65
N THR A 103 -17.66 -24.43 -12.87
CA THR A 103 -16.46 -24.81 -13.63
C THR A 103 -15.41 -25.42 -12.69
N PRO A 104 -15.12 -26.74 -12.77
CA PRO A 104 -14.08 -27.35 -11.98
C PRO A 104 -12.72 -26.66 -12.26
N PHE A 105 -11.85 -26.58 -11.26
CA PHE A 105 -10.58 -25.83 -11.24
C PHE A 105 -10.68 -24.29 -11.19
N VAL A 106 -11.67 -23.66 -11.84
CA VAL A 106 -11.84 -22.18 -11.81
C VAL A 106 -12.51 -21.72 -10.53
N ARG A 107 -13.50 -22.48 -10.04
CA ARG A 107 -14.27 -22.14 -8.83
C ARG A 107 -13.39 -21.80 -7.61
N PRO A 108 -12.40 -22.62 -7.19
CA PRO A 108 -11.60 -22.30 -6.01
C PRO A 108 -10.84 -20.98 -6.17
N VAL A 109 -10.23 -20.77 -7.34
CA VAL A 109 -9.45 -19.55 -7.65
C VAL A 109 -10.36 -18.31 -7.61
N TYR A 110 -11.51 -18.37 -8.27
CA TYR A 110 -12.47 -17.27 -8.29
C TYR A 110 -12.98 -16.94 -6.87
N LYS A 111 -13.36 -17.95 -6.07
CA LYS A 111 -13.83 -17.73 -4.70
C LYS A 111 -12.75 -17.12 -3.80
N THR A 112 -11.52 -17.61 -3.87
CA THR A 112 -10.40 -17.04 -3.09
C THR A 112 -10.15 -15.60 -3.49
N LEU A 113 -10.10 -15.30 -4.79
CA LEU A 113 -9.90 -13.93 -5.27
C LEU A 113 -11.05 -13.02 -4.83
N LYS A 114 -12.31 -13.46 -5.03
CA LYS A 114 -13.50 -12.71 -4.62
C LYS A 114 -13.46 -12.39 -3.13
N GLN A 115 -13.19 -13.39 -2.29
CA GLN A 115 -13.08 -13.22 -0.85
C GLN A 115 -11.97 -12.22 -0.48
N VAL A 116 -10.81 -12.27 -1.15
CA VAL A 116 -9.73 -11.29 -0.92
C VAL A 116 -10.20 -9.88 -1.28
N PHE A 117 -10.84 -9.68 -2.43
CA PHE A 117 -11.36 -8.36 -2.84
C PHE A 117 -12.45 -7.84 -1.90
N GLU A 118 -13.44 -8.69 -1.54
CA GLU A 118 -14.49 -8.34 -0.57
C GLU A 118 -13.88 -7.99 0.79
N THR A 119 -12.88 -8.76 1.23
CA THR A 119 -12.16 -8.50 2.48
C THR A 119 -11.39 -7.21 2.42
N VAL A 120 -10.69 -6.87 1.32
CA VAL A 120 -9.97 -5.60 1.17
C VAL A 120 -10.93 -4.41 1.16
N VAL A 121 -12.06 -4.52 0.47
CA VAL A 121 -13.09 -3.46 0.43
C VAL A 121 -13.73 -3.29 1.80
N ALA A 122 -14.11 -4.38 2.47
CA ALA A 122 -14.63 -4.35 3.84
C ALA A 122 -13.58 -3.87 4.86
N ASN A 123 -12.31 -4.24 4.67
CA ASN A 123 -11.19 -3.84 5.52
C ASN A 123 -10.70 -2.43 5.25
N ARG A 124 -11.20 -1.67 4.27
CA ARG A 124 -11.01 -0.21 4.31
C ARG A 124 -11.61 0.40 5.60
N ALA A 125 -12.58 -0.27 6.22
CA ALA A 125 -13.10 0.07 7.54
C ALA A 125 -12.29 -0.51 8.73
N ASN A 126 -11.38 -1.48 8.50
CA ASN A 126 -10.47 -2.07 9.49
C ASN A 126 -8.98 -1.88 9.11
N SER A 127 -8.68 -0.85 8.33
CA SER A 127 -7.31 -0.41 8.02
C SER A 127 -6.57 -0.28 9.35
N PHE A 128 -5.26 -0.55 9.38
CA PHE A 128 -4.46 -0.23 10.57
C PHE A 128 -4.91 1.12 11.10
N THR A 129 -5.29 1.18 12.36
CA THR A 129 -5.93 2.37 12.92
C THR A 129 -4.88 3.28 13.53
N GLN A 130 -3.77 2.70 13.98
CA GLN A 130 -2.74 3.44 14.70
C GLN A 130 -1.38 2.72 14.69
N ALA A 131 -0.30 3.49 14.78
CA ALA A 131 1.02 2.96 15.10
C ALA A 131 1.18 2.83 16.62
N GLY A 132 2.00 1.89 17.06
CA GLY A 132 2.31 1.68 18.47
C GLY A 132 3.71 1.15 18.69
N LEU A 133 4.10 1.03 19.95
CA LEU A 133 5.30 0.35 20.42
C LEU A 133 4.92 -0.83 21.29
N ILE A 134 5.64 -1.93 21.13
CA ILE A 134 5.63 -3.05 22.07
C ILE A 134 7.06 -3.44 22.43
N GLU A 135 7.22 -4.10 23.57
CA GLU A 135 8.52 -4.69 23.93
C GLU A 135 8.75 -5.99 23.14
N TRP A 136 9.73 -5.99 22.25
CA TRP A 136 10.11 -7.14 21.42
C TRP A 136 11.58 -7.02 20.97
N PRO A 137 12.39 -8.10 20.98
CA PRO A 137 12.05 -9.48 21.38
C PRO A 137 12.18 -9.75 22.89
N ARG A 138 12.60 -8.76 23.69
CA ARG A 138 12.74 -8.88 25.15
C ARG A 138 12.38 -7.57 25.85
N LYS A 139 12.19 -7.64 27.17
CA LYS A 139 11.99 -6.47 28.04
C LYS A 139 13.09 -5.40 27.84
N GLY A 140 12.68 -4.14 27.77
CA GLY A 140 13.52 -2.98 27.51
C GLY A 140 13.94 -2.77 26.05
N VAL A 141 13.48 -3.58 25.10
CA VAL A 141 13.73 -3.40 23.66
C VAL A 141 12.39 -3.19 22.97
N TRP A 142 12.25 -2.10 22.22
CA TRP A 142 10.98 -1.67 21.66
C TRP A 142 10.94 -1.82 20.14
N SER A 143 9.80 -2.26 19.62
CA SER A 143 9.54 -2.34 18.18
C SER A 143 8.28 -1.55 17.82
N ILE A 144 8.33 -0.88 16.68
CA ILE A 144 7.15 -0.29 16.05
C ILE A 144 6.22 -1.42 15.61
N VAL A 145 4.92 -1.22 15.84
CA VAL A 145 3.86 -2.11 15.39
C VAL A 145 2.72 -1.31 14.79
N PHE A 146 1.98 -1.91 13.87
CA PHE A 146 0.74 -1.36 13.34
C PHE A 146 -0.45 -2.09 13.94
N VAL A 147 -1.33 -1.36 14.61
CA VAL A 147 -2.51 -1.90 15.28
C VAL A 147 -3.64 -1.99 14.26
N SER A 148 -4.22 -3.19 14.09
CA SER A 148 -5.29 -3.44 13.11
C SER A 148 -6.68 -3.41 13.76
N ALA A 149 -6.94 -4.36 14.66
CA ALA A 149 -8.22 -4.52 15.34
C ALA A 149 -8.04 -5.31 16.65
N PRO A 150 -9.04 -5.28 17.56
CA PRO A 150 -9.12 -6.25 18.64
C PRO A 150 -9.07 -7.70 18.10
N ALA A 151 -8.49 -8.62 18.87
CA ALA A 151 -8.50 -10.04 18.52
C ALA A 151 -9.95 -10.53 18.35
N ARG A 152 -10.23 -11.30 17.30
CA ARG A 152 -11.58 -11.82 16.96
C ARG A 152 -11.54 -13.31 16.63
N GLY A 153 -12.72 -13.92 16.53
CA GLY A 153 -12.88 -15.32 16.11
C GLY A 153 -12.29 -16.33 17.07
N GLU A 154 -11.75 -17.43 16.54
CA GLU A 154 -11.16 -18.51 17.32
C GLU A 154 -10.02 -18.02 18.22
N ILE A 155 -9.22 -17.05 17.75
CA ILE A 155 -8.08 -16.53 18.50
C ILE A 155 -8.55 -15.88 19.80
N ARG A 156 -9.58 -15.03 19.75
CA ARG A 156 -10.18 -14.45 20.97
C ARG A 156 -10.75 -15.52 21.88
N ALA A 157 -11.46 -16.51 21.30
CA ALA A 157 -12.06 -17.59 22.08
C ALA A 157 -11.01 -18.40 22.87
N ARG A 158 -9.81 -18.59 22.31
CA ARG A 158 -8.69 -19.30 22.94
C ARG A 158 -7.91 -18.45 23.95
N LEU A 159 -7.76 -17.14 23.69
CA LEU A 159 -7.05 -16.21 24.59
C LEU A 159 -7.88 -15.81 25.82
N GLY A 160 -9.20 -15.99 25.74
CA GLY A 160 -10.16 -15.67 26.79
C GLY A 160 -11.24 -14.70 26.28
N PRO A 161 -12.54 -14.92 26.57
CA PRO A 161 -13.62 -14.06 26.10
C PRO A 161 -13.48 -12.59 26.54
N ASP A 162 -12.95 -12.38 27.75
CA ASP A 162 -12.73 -11.07 28.37
C ASP A 162 -11.32 -10.53 28.13
N SER A 163 -10.54 -11.19 27.27
CA SER A 163 -9.16 -10.83 27.02
C SER A 163 -9.07 -9.61 26.08
N ASP A 164 -8.60 -8.48 26.62
CA ASP A 164 -8.37 -7.24 25.85
C ASP A 164 -7.04 -7.35 25.08
N PHE A 165 -7.06 -8.13 24.00
CA PHE A 165 -5.92 -8.34 23.12
C PHE A 165 -6.09 -7.57 21.81
N LEU A 166 -5.00 -6.95 21.38
CA LEU A 166 -4.88 -6.30 20.08
C LEU A 166 -4.16 -7.20 19.08
N THR A 167 -4.65 -7.18 17.85
CA THR A 167 -3.94 -7.73 16.69
C THR A 167 -2.99 -6.67 16.15
N VAL A 168 -1.70 -6.91 16.30
CA VAL A 168 -0.64 -5.99 15.85
C VAL A 168 0.23 -6.65 14.79
N PHE A 169 0.74 -5.85 13.86
CA PHE A 169 1.69 -6.28 12.85
C PHE A 169 3.05 -5.66 13.11
N ILE A 170 4.08 -6.50 13.27
CA ILE A 170 5.48 -6.06 13.34
C ILE A 170 6.08 -6.13 11.94
N PRO A 171 6.39 -5.00 11.32
CA PRO A 171 7.03 -4.98 10.01
C PRO A 171 8.51 -5.35 10.11
N THR A 172 9.07 -5.87 9.02
CA THR A 172 10.52 -5.91 8.81
C THR A 172 11.05 -4.61 8.20
N THR A 173 12.28 -4.22 8.51
CA THR A 173 12.96 -3.09 7.87
C THR A 173 13.95 -3.60 6.80
N PRO A 174 14.17 -2.86 5.70
CA PRO A 174 13.43 -1.68 5.23
C PRO A 174 12.13 -2.03 4.51
N ASN A 175 11.80 -3.32 4.34
CA ASN A 175 10.63 -3.76 3.58
C ASN A 175 9.43 -4.09 4.49
N PRO A 176 8.43 -3.18 4.61
CA PRO A 176 7.30 -3.35 5.53
C PRO A 176 6.24 -4.34 5.03
N THR A 177 6.45 -4.98 3.88
CA THR A 177 5.53 -6.01 3.35
C THR A 177 5.70 -7.36 4.05
N GLY A 178 6.87 -7.60 4.66
CA GLY A 178 7.15 -8.77 5.50
C GLY A 178 7.01 -8.42 6.98
N GLY A 179 6.79 -9.44 7.81
CA GLY A 179 6.62 -9.24 9.25
C GLY A 179 5.92 -10.37 9.97
N TYR A 180 5.54 -10.09 11.22
CA TYR A 180 4.82 -11.02 12.09
C TYR A 180 3.50 -10.41 12.53
N ILE A 181 2.43 -11.19 12.46
CA ILE A 181 1.19 -10.87 13.16
C ILE A 181 1.34 -11.37 14.59
N MET A 182 1.03 -10.52 15.56
CA MET A 182 1.03 -10.87 16.97
C MET A 182 -0.26 -10.44 17.66
N PHE A 183 -0.63 -11.21 18.67
CA PHE A 183 -1.75 -10.90 19.56
C PHE A 183 -1.18 -10.54 20.91
N VAL A 184 -1.30 -9.27 21.29
CA VAL A 184 -0.67 -8.72 22.49
C VAL A 184 -1.72 -8.11 23.40
N PRO A 185 -1.61 -8.21 24.73
CA PRO A 185 -2.49 -7.51 25.65
C PRO A 185 -2.46 -6.00 25.37
N ARG A 186 -3.62 -5.35 25.37
CA ARG A 186 -3.75 -3.89 25.13
C ARG A 186 -2.86 -3.05 26.04
N ARG A 187 -2.64 -3.51 27.28
CA ARG A 187 -1.77 -2.88 28.29
C ARG A 187 -0.29 -2.88 27.93
N ASP A 188 0.14 -3.80 27.06
CA ASP A 188 1.54 -3.93 26.63
C ASP A 188 1.82 -3.14 25.34
N VAL A 189 0.82 -2.38 24.85
CA VAL A 189 0.91 -1.56 23.64
C VAL A 189 0.86 -0.07 24.02
N ILE A 190 1.95 0.63 23.74
CA ILE A 190 2.01 2.10 23.80
C ILE A 190 1.55 2.62 22.45
N LEU A 191 0.39 3.26 22.41
CA LEU A 191 -0.10 3.87 21.18
C LEU A 191 0.64 5.18 20.89
N LEU A 192 1.05 5.38 19.65
CA LEU A 192 1.74 6.58 19.20
C LEU A 192 0.75 7.58 18.58
N ASP A 193 1.06 8.87 18.70
CA ASP A 193 0.27 9.97 18.11
C ASP A 193 0.59 10.22 16.62
N MET A 194 1.70 9.65 16.11
CA MET A 194 2.11 9.81 14.72
C MET A 194 1.15 9.12 13.75
N SER A 195 1.12 9.60 12.51
CA SER A 195 0.37 8.94 11.45
C SER A 195 0.98 7.58 11.09
N ILE A 196 0.18 6.70 10.49
CA ILE A 196 0.65 5.39 10.02
C ILE A 196 1.68 5.57 8.93
N GLU A 197 1.50 6.58 8.07
CA GLU A 197 2.42 6.95 7.01
C GLU A 197 3.77 7.36 7.59
N ASP A 198 3.78 8.11 8.68
CA ASP A 198 4.99 8.55 9.36
C ASP A 198 5.73 7.38 10.03
N ALA A 199 5.01 6.49 10.71
CA ALA A 199 5.58 5.25 11.23
C ALA A 199 6.13 4.35 10.11
N ALA A 200 5.43 4.25 8.97
CA ALA A 200 5.88 3.49 7.81
C ALA A 200 7.16 4.08 7.20
N LYS A 201 7.29 5.41 7.10
CA LYS A 201 8.53 6.06 6.65
C LYS A 201 9.70 5.71 7.57
N LEU A 202 9.48 5.70 8.88
CA LEU A 202 10.51 5.35 9.86
C LEU A 202 10.99 3.90 9.68
N VAL A 203 10.06 2.96 9.46
CA VAL A 203 10.37 1.55 9.18
C VAL A 203 11.10 1.39 7.84
N ILE A 204 10.61 2.01 6.77
CA ILE A 204 11.19 1.91 5.42
C ILE A 204 12.59 2.50 5.36
N SER A 205 12.81 3.62 6.06
CA SER A 205 14.12 4.26 6.15
C SER A 205 15.09 3.58 7.12
N ALA A 206 14.69 2.48 7.75
CA ALA A 206 15.45 1.80 8.80
C ALA A 206 15.88 2.74 9.95
N GLY A 207 15.01 3.68 10.32
CA GLY A 207 15.26 4.65 11.39
C GLY A 207 15.89 5.97 10.94
N LEU A 208 16.26 6.12 9.66
CA LEU A 208 16.98 7.32 9.17
C LEU A 208 16.07 8.54 8.99
N VAL A 209 14.76 8.32 8.81
CA VAL A 209 13.76 9.39 8.66
C VAL A 209 12.84 9.36 9.88
N VAL A 210 13.10 10.27 10.82
CA VAL A 210 12.28 10.45 12.02
C VAL A 210 11.17 11.46 11.74
N PRO A 211 9.89 11.10 11.86
CA PRO A 211 8.79 12.04 11.73
C PRO A 211 8.86 13.15 12.79
N GLU A 212 8.39 14.35 12.45
CA GLU A 212 8.27 15.45 13.43
C GLU A 212 7.40 15.01 14.62
N GLU A 213 7.86 15.36 15.82
CA GLU A 213 7.21 15.00 17.07
C GLU A 213 5.86 15.72 17.19
N ARG A 214 4.76 14.99 16.94
CA ARG A 214 3.39 15.46 17.15
C ARG A 214 2.85 14.90 18.46
N LEU A 215 3.33 15.43 19.57
CA LEU A 215 2.73 15.12 20.87
C LEU A 215 1.36 15.78 20.98
N ARG A 216 0.29 15.00 21.17
CA ARG A 216 -1.02 15.57 21.52
C ARG A 216 -1.04 16.11 22.96
N PHE A 217 -0.13 15.62 23.80
CA PHE A 217 0.07 16.07 25.18
C PHE A 217 1.57 16.15 25.53
N PRO A 218 2.03 17.19 26.25
CA PRO A 218 3.42 17.30 26.66
C PRO A 218 3.84 16.10 27.52
N VAL A 219 4.97 15.48 27.18
CA VAL A 219 5.59 14.47 28.05
C VAL A 219 6.06 15.18 29.31
N ALA A 220 5.65 14.70 30.48
CA ALA A 220 6.17 15.20 31.75
C ALA A 220 7.68 14.94 31.80
N ASP A 221 8.47 15.98 32.06
CA ASP A 221 9.92 15.88 32.24
C ASP A 221 10.23 14.76 33.23
N VAL A 222 10.90 13.71 32.75
CA VAL A 222 11.44 12.66 33.61
C VAL A 222 12.83 13.13 34.02
N PRO A 223 13.07 13.50 35.31
CA PRO A 223 14.40 13.86 35.76
C PRO A 223 15.34 12.65 35.63
N GLY A 224 16.51 12.89 35.05
CA GLY A 224 17.54 11.89 34.75
C GLY A 224 18.32 11.38 35.96
#